data_AF-A0A1X7T1F0-F1
#
_entry.id   AF-A0A1X7T1F0-F1
#
_cell.length_a   1.000
_cell.length_b   1.000
_cell.length_c   1.000
_cell.angle_alpha   90.00
_cell.angle_beta   90.00
_cell.angle_gamma   90.00
#
_symmetry.space_group_name_H-M   'P 1'
#
loop_
_entity.id
_entity.type
_entity.pdbx_description
1 polymer ?
#
loop_
_entity_poly.entity_id
_entity_poly.type
_entity_poly.pdbx_seq_one_letter_code
_entity_poly.pdbx_strand_id
1 'polypeptide(L)'
;MSSGDAVLTQVVLSHSGKMLFVGTTNGTIQSVKFPLVEPGEWHEHQAHSAPVARMCISYDDQFLISVGEDGTIFSFRIIDKEGRMLKRERDSNYAEEILITRSDLEEKNTTMSELRTRVEELKMENEYQLRLKDMNYNEKIKDLTDKFIQEIEALKAKNENLRTDKERLESRYEEEIHQQLESHSREVQERETTTNTKLMGEYEKYQELQARSQRLQEDYERQLQEMEDAREKALQELTEHYERKLHEKGIMLDKGADDLRKQQREAEEIQRQMEEDTDQEILALKNHYERQLHEQCDENLKLRGDTGILKKKVDSLQGEINELKGSINQLKQEVKKREGIINSLRNDIEGMKKEIQERDDTINDKNLFVFSFRKSAFMI
;
A
#
# COMPACT_ATOMS: atom_id res chain seq x y z
N MET A 1 -30.80 -36.80 133.09
CA MET A 1 -30.88 -38.22 133.49
C MET A 1 -29.71 -38.47 134.41
N SER A 2 -29.97 -39.01 135.60
CA SER A 2 -28.93 -39.37 136.57
C SER A 2 -27.90 -40.24 135.87
N SER A 3 -26.65 -39.82 135.85
CA SER A 3 -25.55 -40.49 135.17
C SER A 3 -25.19 -41.88 135.74
N GLY A 4 -25.91 -42.32 136.77
CA GLY A 4 -25.85 -43.69 137.28
C GLY A 4 -26.56 -44.74 136.40
N ASP A 5 -27.32 -44.35 135.37
CA ASP A 5 -28.11 -45.27 134.51
C ASP A 5 -27.58 -45.35 133.05
N ALA A 6 -26.37 -44.82 132.80
CA ALA A 6 -25.73 -44.88 131.49
C ALA A 6 -24.97 -46.20 131.31
N VAL A 7 -25.08 -46.80 130.12
CA VAL A 7 -24.41 -48.07 129.82
C VAL A 7 -22.91 -47.85 129.80
N LEU A 8 -22.17 -48.67 130.55
CA LEU A 8 -20.72 -48.63 130.61
C LEU A 8 -20.16 -49.27 129.33
N THR A 9 -19.38 -48.52 128.56
CA THR A 9 -18.82 -48.96 127.27
C THR A 9 -17.40 -49.49 127.40
N GLN A 10 -16.62 -48.90 128.30
CA GLN A 10 -15.22 -49.24 128.50
C GLN A 10 -14.83 -49.19 129.97
N VAL A 11 -13.86 -49.99 130.35
CA VAL A 11 -13.33 -50.03 131.70
C VAL A 11 -11.82 -50.29 131.64
N VAL A 12 -11.07 -49.51 132.41
CA VAL A 12 -9.62 -49.67 132.54
C VAL A 12 -9.24 -49.55 134.01
N LEU A 13 -8.55 -50.55 134.53
CA LEU A 13 -7.97 -50.54 135.86
C LEU A 13 -6.55 -49.95 135.77
N SER A 14 -6.18 -49.09 136.70
CA SER A 14 -4.80 -48.62 136.84
C SER A 14 -3.85 -49.80 137.06
N HIS A 15 -2.62 -49.74 136.57
CA HIS A 15 -1.64 -50.82 136.75
C HIS A 15 -1.36 -51.08 138.23
N SER A 16 -1.43 -50.03 139.06
CA SER A 16 -1.36 -50.11 140.53
C SER A 16 -2.55 -50.84 141.18
N GLY A 17 -3.64 -51.10 140.45
CA GLY A 17 -4.84 -51.76 140.97
C GLY A 17 -5.62 -50.94 142.00
N LYS A 18 -5.40 -49.61 142.09
CA LYS A 18 -6.03 -48.74 143.10
C LYS A 18 -7.20 -47.91 142.56
N MET A 19 -7.25 -47.66 141.26
CA MET A 19 -8.32 -46.89 140.64
C MET A 19 -8.83 -47.56 139.38
N LEU A 20 -10.14 -47.48 139.18
CA LEU A 20 -10.87 -47.98 138.03
C LEU A 20 -11.47 -46.80 137.29
N PHE A 21 -11.23 -46.71 135.98
CA PHE A 21 -11.84 -45.70 135.14
C PHE A 21 -12.83 -46.36 134.20
N VAL A 22 -14.00 -45.77 134.06
CA VAL A 22 -15.11 -46.34 133.30
C VAL A 22 -15.63 -45.29 132.33
N GLY A 23 -15.69 -45.63 131.04
CA GLY A 23 -16.32 -44.80 130.01
C GLY A 23 -17.77 -45.20 129.81
N THR A 24 -18.64 -44.23 129.53
CA THR A 24 -20.06 -44.46 129.30
C THR A 24 -20.48 -44.18 127.85
N THR A 25 -21.67 -44.62 127.46
CA THR A 25 -22.28 -44.28 126.17
C THR A 25 -22.55 -42.79 126.00
N ASN A 26 -22.56 -42.01 127.09
CA ASN A 26 -22.82 -40.58 127.04
C ASN A 26 -21.54 -39.75 126.88
N GLY A 27 -20.39 -40.40 126.68
CA GLY A 27 -19.09 -39.74 126.55
C GLY A 27 -18.50 -39.26 127.88
N THR A 28 -19.08 -39.66 129.02
CA THR A 28 -18.53 -39.37 130.34
C THR A 28 -17.55 -40.45 130.77
N ILE A 29 -16.57 -40.05 131.58
CA ILE A 29 -15.58 -40.92 132.20
C ILE A 29 -15.74 -40.82 133.71
N GLN A 30 -15.99 -41.95 134.35
CA GLN A 30 -16.14 -42.08 135.78
C GLN A 30 -14.85 -42.67 136.38
N SER A 31 -14.27 -41.97 137.35
CA SER A 31 -13.16 -42.48 138.15
C SER A 31 -13.69 -43.03 139.47
N VAL A 32 -13.41 -44.30 139.72
CA VAL A 32 -13.92 -45.08 140.86
C VAL A 32 -12.73 -45.65 141.61
N LYS A 33 -12.79 -45.65 142.94
CA LYS A 33 -11.75 -46.28 143.76
C LYS A 33 -11.86 -47.81 143.69
N PHE A 34 -10.72 -48.50 143.57
CA PHE A 34 -10.65 -49.96 143.54
C PHE A 34 -9.79 -50.49 144.71
N PRO A 35 -10.16 -51.59 145.39
CA PRO A 35 -11.38 -52.41 145.21
C PRO A 35 -12.68 -51.64 145.51
N LEU A 36 -13.75 -51.96 144.78
CA LEU A 36 -15.06 -51.28 144.90
C LEU A 36 -15.67 -51.48 146.30
N VAL A 37 -16.24 -50.43 146.89
CA VAL A 37 -16.89 -50.44 148.22
C VAL A 37 -18.33 -49.93 148.08
N GLU A 38 -19.29 -50.49 148.81
CA GLU A 38 -20.70 -50.02 148.80
C GLU A 38 -21.03 -49.13 150.01
N PRO A 39 -21.71 -47.98 149.85
CA PRO A 39 -22.13 -47.37 148.58
C PRO A 39 -20.95 -46.76 147.80
N GLY A 40 -20.87 -47.03 146.50
CA GLY A 40 -19.73 -46.65 145.65
C GLY A 40 -19.65 -45.14 145.42
N GLU A 41 -18.47 -44.56 145.65
CA GLU A 41 -18.16 -43.17 145.29
C GLU A 41 -17.41 -43.14 143.95
N TRP A 42 -17.94 -42.37 142.98
CA TRP A 42 -17.27 -42.09 141.71
C TRP A 42 -17.25 -40.60 141.41
N HIS A 43 -16.23 -40.16 140.68
CA HIS A 43 -16.14 -38.79 140.14
C HIS A 43 -16.29 -38.85 138.64
N GLU A 44 -17.26 -38.11 138.10
CA GLU A 44 -17.58 -38.10 136.69
C GLU A 44 -17.02 -36.86 135.99
N HIS A 45 -16.45 -37.08 134.81
CA HIS A 45 -15.87 -36.05 133.96
C HIS A 45 -16.44 -36.20 132.54
N GLN A 46 -17.04 -35.14 132.00
CA GLN A 46 -17.45 -35.12 130.59
C GLN A 46 -16.21 -35.01 129.71
N ALA A 47 -15.98 -36.01 128.86
CA ALA A 47 -14.83 -36.04 127.97
C ALA A 47 -15.25 -35.89 126.50
N HIS A 48 -16.20 -36.71 126.05
CA HIS A 48 -16.59 -36.80 124.64
C HIS A 48 -18.05 -36.38 124.43
N SER A 49 -18.43 -36.01 123.21
CA SER A 49 -19.82 -35.71 122.84
C SER A 49 -20.58 -36.94 122.31
N ALA A 50 -19.88 -38.06 122.12
CA ALA A 50 -20.39 -39.36 121.69
C ALA A 50 -19.87 -40.49 122.63
N PRO A 51 -20.35 -41.75 122.50
CA PRO A 51 -19.89 -42.86 123.33
C PRO A 51 -18.37 -42.99 123.39
N VAL A 52 -17.84 -43.33 124.58
CA VAL A 52 -16.41 -43.61 124.71
C VAL A 52 -16.10 -44.93 124.04
N ALA A 53 -15.43 -44.87 122.88
CA ALA A 53 -15.12 -46.02 122.04
C ALA A 53 -13.96 -46.85 122.62
N ARG A 54 -12.91 -46.17 123.10
CA ARG A 54 -11.71 -46.81 123.67
C ARG A 54 -11.13 -45.95 124.79
N MET A 55 -10.59 -46.62 125.80
CA MET A 55 -9.79 -46.00 126.86
C MET A 55 -8.54 -46.84 127.09
N CYS A 56 -7.44 -46.18 127.44
CA CYS A 56 -6.24 -46.83 127.94
C CYS A 56 -5.55 -45.91 128.95
N ILE A 57 -4.79 -46.50 129.86
CA ILE A 57 -3.93 -45.77 130.79
C ILE A 57 -2.50 -45.89 130.26
N SER A 58 -1.72 -44.82 130.37
CA SER A 58 -0.30 -44.83 130.05
C SER A 58 0.43 -45.85 130.93
N TYR A 59 1.54 -46.40 130.42
CA TYR A 59 2.29 -47.44 131.12
C TYR A 59 2.73 -47.05 132.55
N ASP A 60 2.94 -45.76 132.79
CA ASP A 60 3.38 -45.19 134.06
C ASP A 60 2.23 -44.74 134.98
N ASP A 61 0.98 -45.09 134.67
CA ASP A 61 -0.23 -44.67 135.40
C ASP A 61 -0.40 -43.13 135.52
N GLN A 62 0.29 -42.34 134.69
CA GLN A 62 0.22 -40.86 134.76
C GLN A 62 -0.91 -40.26 133.94
N PHE A 63 -1.33 -40.91 132.86
CA PHE A 63 -2.33 -40.39 131.95
C PHE A 63 -3.38 -41.43 131.61
N LEU A 64 -4.64 -41.02 131.62
CA LEU A 64 -5.75 -41.76 131.03
C LEU A 64 -6.06 -41.14 129.68
N ILE A 65 -5.94 -41.93 128.63
CA ILE A 65 -6.28 -41.52 127.26
C ILE A 65 -7.63 -42.13 126.90
N SER A 66 -8.55 -41.30 126.45
CA SER A 66 -9.89 -41.70 126.00
C SER A 66 -10.15 -41.23 124.58
N VAL A 67 -10.85 -42.06 123.82
CA VAL A 67 -11.25 -41.81 122.44
C VAL A 67 -12.75 -42.00 122.32
N GLY A 68 -13.43 -40.98 121.83
CA GLY A 68 -14.86 -41.02 121.54
C GLY A 68 -15.13 -41.44 120.09
N GLU A 69 -16.33 -41.96 119.83
CA GLU A 69 -16.79 -42.19 118.44
C GLU A 69 -16.92 -40.89 117.63
N ASP A 70 -16.92 -39.75 118.30
CA ASP A 70 -16.84 -38.41 117.67
C ASP A 70 -15.46 -38.09 117.07
N GLY A 71 -14.49 -39.02 117.19
CA GLY A 71 -13.13 -38.85 116.69
C GLY A 71 -12.26 -37.95 117.55
N THR A 72 -12.73 -37.55 118.74
CA THR A 72 -11.94 -36.76 119.68
C THR A 72 -11.10 -37.64 120.59
N ILE A 73 -9.90 -37.17 120.94
CA ILE A 73 -8.98 -37.84 121.87
C ILE A 73 -8.70 -36.89 123.02
N PHE A 74 -8.94 -37.36 124.24
CA PHE A 74 -8.60 -36.63 125.47
C PHE A 74 -7.52 -37.36 126.24
N SER A 75 -6.61 -36.59 126.85
CA SER A 75 -5.55 -37.09 127.74
C SER A 75 -5.72 -36.46 129.11
N PHE A 76 -6.28 -37.23 130.05
CA PHE A 76 -6.46 -36.83 131.43
C PHE A 76 -5.22 -37.15 132.25
N ARG A 77 -4.75 -36.19 133.04
CA ARG A 77 -3.66 -36.45 133.99
C ARG A 77 -4.24 -37.08 135.25
N ILE A 78 -3.75 -38.26 135.62
CA ILE A 78 -4.17 -38.99 136.83
C ILE A 78 -3.36 -38.46 138.01
N ILE A 79 -4.05 -38.01 139.06
CA ILE A 79 -3.44 -37.46 140.28
C ILE A 79 -4.14 -38.08 141.49
N ASP A 80 -3.39 -38.46 142.52
CA ASP A 80 -3.96 -38.97 143.77
C ASP A 80 -4.69 -37.86 144.55
N LYS A 81 -5.59 -38.20 145.48
CA LYS A 81 -6.38 -37.26 146.29
C LYS A 81 -5.51 -36.24 147.08
N GLU A 82 -4.22 -36.55 147.30
CA GLU A 82 -3.23 -35.66 147.94
C GLU A 82 -2.42 -34.77 146.96
N GLY A 83 -2.78 -34.75 145.67
CA GLY A 83 -2.15 -33.89 144.66
C GLY A 83 -0.75 -34.34 144.21
N ARG A 84 -0.28 -35.50 144.67
CA ARG A 84 1.05 -36.04 144.33
C ARG A 84 0.95 -36.92 143.09
N MET A 85 1.93 -36.78 142.20
CA MET A 85 2.06 -37.64 141.02
C MET A 85 2.36 -39.07 141.47
N LEU A 86 1.73 -40.07 140.82
CA LEU A 86 2.07 -41.47 141.04
C LEU A 86 3.55 -41.67 140.69
N LYS A 87 4.38 -41.90 141.71
CA LYS A 87 5.80 -42.21 141.53
C LYS A 87 5.90 -43.60 140.90
N ARG A 88 6.60 -43.68 139.76
CA ARG A 88 6.99 -44.90 139.05
C ARG A 88 7.38 -46.00 140.05
N GLU A 89 6.56 -47.03 140.19
CA GLU A 89 7.06 -48.32 140.66
C GLU A 89 8.13 -48.74 139.64
N ARG A 90 9.35 -49.00 140.12
CA ARG A 90 10.49 -49.37 139.26
C ARG A 90 10.03 -50.48 138.33
N ASP A 91 10.35 -50.30 137.04
CA ASP A 91 10.13 -51.28 135.98
C ASP A 91 10.31 -52.69 136.57
N SER A 92 9.26 -53.51 136.51
CA SER A 92 9.41 -54.93 136.79
C SER A 92 10.50 -55.41 135.85
N ASN A 93 11.67 -55.72 136.41
CA ASN A 93 12.74 -56.36 135.65
C ASN A 93 12.10 -57.59 135.02
N TYR A 94 11.89 -57.56 133.70
CA TYR A 94 11.66 -58.78 132.95
C TYR A 94 12.75 -59.74 133.39
N ALA A 95 12.37 -60.92 133.88
CA ALA A 95 13.37 -61.93 134.16
C ALA A 95 14.13 -62.16 132.85
N GLU A 96 15.45 -61.96 132.87
CA GLU A 96 16.32 -62.34 131.75
C GLU A 96 16.28 -63.86 131.48
N GLU A 97 15.64 -64.62 132.38
CA GLU A 97 15.43 -66.05 132.28
C GLU A 97 14.18 -66.39 131.46
N ILE A 98 14.42 -66.79 130.22
CA ILE A 98 13.44 -67.46 129.38
C ILE A 98 13.38 -68.92 129.83
N LEU A 99 12.29 -69.33 130.49
CA LEU A 99 11.99 -70.74 130.80
C LEU A 99 11.55 -71.45 129.52
N ILE A 100 12.53 -71.87 128.73
CA ILE A 100 12.34 -72.74 127.57
C ILE A 100 12.88 -74.13 127.90
N THR A 101 12.19 -75.19 127.49
CA THR A 101 12.75 -76.53 127.65
C THR A 101 13.98 -76.67 126.76
N ARG A 102 14.96 -77.50 127.14
CA ARG A 102 16.13 -77.76 126.29
C ARG A 102 15.73 -78.25 124.91
N SER A 103 14.65 -79.05 124.83
CA SER A 103 14.07 -79.54 123.57
C SER A 103 13.59 -78.39 122.67
N ASP A 104 12.81 -77.44 123.22
CA ASP A 104 12.28 -76.33 122.44
C ASP A 104 13.40 -75.38 121.99
N LEU A 105 14.42 -75.15 122.83
CA LEU A 105 15.59 -74.33 122.45
C LEU A 105 16.41 -75.00 121.35
N GLU A 106 16.62 -76.31 121.42
CA GLU A 106 17.27 -77.09 120.38
C GLU A 106 16.48 -77.03 119.06
N GLU A 107 15.15 -77.19 119.10
CA GLU A 107 14.27 -77.08 117.93
C GLU A 107 14.26 -75.65 117.33
N LYS A 108 14.28 -74.61 118.17
CA LYS A 108 14.41 -73.23 117.69
C LYS A 108 15.78 -72.96 117.07
N ASN A 109 16.84 -73.55 117.60
CA ASN A 109 18.17 -73.43 117.02
C ASN A 109 18.29 -74.19 115.69
N THR A 110 17.68 -75.38 115.56
CA THR A 110 17.65 -76.10 114.27
C THR A 110 16.86 -75.34 113.23
N THR A 111 15.65 -74.88 113.56
CA THR A 111 14.83 -74.07 112.64
C THR A 111 15.51 -72.75 112.26
N MET A 112 16.21 -72.09 113.18
CA MET A 112 17.00 -70.89 112.85
C MET A 112 18.15 -71.21 111.89
N SER A 113 18.83 -72.35 112.06
CA SER A 113 19.91 -72.80 111.15
C SER A 113 19.37 -73.10 109.75
N GLU A 114 18.22 -73.78 109.66
CA GLU A 114 17.53 -74.08 108.40
C GLU A 114 17.09 -72.79 107.69
N LEU A 115 16.47 -71.84 108.41
CA LEU A 115 16.07 -70.56 107.85
C LEU A 115 17.27 -69.74 107.37
N ARG A 116 18.39 -69.74 108.11
CA ARG A 116 19.63 -69.09 107.67
C ARG A 116 20.15 -69.70 106.38
N THR A 117 20.17 -71.03 106.29
CA THR A 117 20.56 -71.75 105.06
C THR A 117 19.65 -71.38 103.91
N ARG A 118 18.33 -71.35 104.13
CA ARG A 118 17.35 -70.99 103.10
C ARG A 118 17.47 -69.55 102.63
N VAL A 119 17.79 -68.62 103.51
CA VAL A 119 18.06 -67.22 103.14
C VAL A 119 19.30 -67.13 102.27
N GLU A 120 20.36 -67.88 102.59
CA GLU A 120 21.59 -67.88 101.79
C GLU A 120 21.38 -68.52 100.42
N GLU A 121 20.62 -69.62 100.33
CA GLU A 121 20.16 -70.19 99.06
C GLU A 121 19.38 -69.19 98.22
N LEU A 122 18.39 -68.51 98.81
CA LEU A 122 17.58 -67.52 98.09
C LEU A 122 18.40 -66.32 97.62
N LYS A 123 19.40 -65.89 98.40
CA LYS A 123 20.33 -64.84 97.96
C LYS A 123 21.15 -65.28 96.75
N MET A 124 21.73 -66.48 96.80
CA MET A 124 22.50 -67.03 95.68
C MET A 124 21.62 -67.20 94.43
N GLU A 125 20.39 -67.70 94.59
CA GLU A 125 19.44 -67.87 93.48
C GLU A 125 19.03 -66.52 92.87
N ASN A 126 18.74 -65.51 93.70
CA ASN A 126 18.38 -64.18 93.22
C ASN A 126 19.57 -63.50 92.51
N GLU A 127 20.77 -63.59 93.07
CA GLU A 127 21.99 -63.07 92.44
C GLU A 127 22.25 -63.75 91.09
N TYR A 128 22.08 -65.07 91.02
CA TYR A 128 22.21 -65.83 89.78
C TYR A 128 21.17 -65.38 88.73
N GLN A 129 19.91 -65.22 89.11
CA GLN A 129 18.85 -64.71 88.23
C GLN A 129 19.14 -63.29 87.72
N LEU A 130 19.70 -62.43 88.58
CA LEU A 130 20.06 -61.07 88.21
C LEU A 130 21.18 -61.09 87.15
N ARG A 131 22.24 -61.89 87.37
CA ARG A 131 23.32 -62.07 86.39
C ARG A 131 22.83 -62.64 85.06
N LEU A 132 21.90 -63.61 85.09
CA LEU A 132 21.29 -64.15 83.86
C LEU A 132 20.50 -63.08 83.10
N LYS A 133 19.73 -62.25 83.80
CA LYS A 133 18.99 -61.15 83.18
C LYS A 133 19.93 -60.11 82.58
N ASP A 134 20.98 -59.73 83.30
CA ASP A 134 21.99 -58.79 82.81
C ASP A 134 22.70 -59.34 81.57
N MET A 135 23.05 -60.62 81.57
CA MET A 135 23.63 -61.29 80.40
C MET A 135 22.69 -61.24 79.19
N ASN A 136 21.41 -61.60 79.39
CA ASN A 136 20.40 -61.58 78.33
C ASN A 136 20.12 -60.16 77.79
N TYR A 137 20.09 -59.15 78.66
CA TYR A 137 19.89 -57.76 78.23
C TYR A 137 21.12 -57.22 77.49
N ASN A 138 22.33 -57.53 77.96
CA ASN A 138 23.56 -57.16 77.26
C ASN A 138 23.66 -57.80 75.88
N GLU A 139 23.27 -59.07 75.74
CA GLU A 139 23.23 -59.75 74.45
C GLU A 139 22.22 -59.09 73.50
N LYS A 140 21.00 -58.79 73.97
CA LYS A 140 20.00 -58.06 73.17
C LYS A 140 20.47 -56.67 72.75
N ILE A 141 21.13 -55.93 73.64
CA ILE A 141 21.69 -54.62 73.32
C ILE A 141 22.76 -54.76 72.24
N LYS A 142 23.64 -55.76 72.37
CA LYS A 142 24.68 -56.03 71.38
C LYS A 142 24.08 -56.38 70.01
N ASP A 143 23.13 -57.31 69.96
CA ASP A 143 22.46 -57.70 68.70
C ASP A 143 21.76 -56.51 68.03
N LEU A 144 21.10 -55.66 68.81
CA LEU A 144 20.44 -54.47 68.29
C LEU A 144 21.45 -53.44 67.77
N THR A 145 22.56 -53.26 68.50
CA THR A 145 23.65 -52.37 68.11
C THR A 145 24.30 -52.85 66.81
N ASP A 146 24.58 -54.14 66.69
CA ASP A 146 25.18 -54.74 65.49
C ASP A 146 24.24 -54.60 64.27
N LYS A 147 22.92 -54.78 64.45
CA LYS A 147 21.93 -54.52 63.39
C LYS A 147 21.92 -53.07 62.93
N PHE A 148 21.91 -52.12 63.86
CA PHE A 148 21.94 -50.70 63.50
C PHE A 148 23.24 -50.29 62.83
N ILE A 149 24.38 -50.84 63.26
CA ILE A 149 25.66 -50.60 62.60
C ILE A 149 25.61 -51.11 61.15
N GLN A 150 25.11 -52.33 60.93
CA GLN A 150 24.96 -52.89 59.58
C GLN A 150 24.03 -52.05 58.70
N GLU A 151 22.90 -51.58 59.23
CA GLU A 151 21.99 -50.69 58.48
C GLU A 151 22.64 -49.36 58.13
N ILE A 152 23.39 -48.75 59.07
CA ILE A 152 24.13 -47.51 58.84
C ILE A 152 25.19 -47.71 57.75
N GLU A 153 25.94 -48.82 57.79
CA GLU A 153 26.96 -49.14 56.79
C GLU A 153 26.33 -49.39 55.42
N ALA A 154 25.22 -50.13 55.35
CA ALA A 154 24.49 -50.37 54.10
C ALA A 154 23.95 -49.06 53.50
N LEU A 155 23.40 -48.17 54.33
CA LEU A 155 22.93 -46.85 53.89
C LEU A 155 24.08 -45.94 53.42
N LYS A 156 25.23 -45.98 54.10
CA LYS A 156 26.44 -45.26 53.66
C LYS A 156 26.93 -45.76 52.32
N ALA A 157 27.05 -47.07 52.14
CA ALA A 157 27.46 -47.67 50.86
C ALA A 157 26.47 -47.32 49.73
N LYS A 158 25.16 -47.34 50.01
CA LYS A 158 24.14 -46.94 49.03
C LYS A 158 24.24 -45.46 48.66
N ASN A 159 24.50 -44.57 49.62
CA ASN A 159 24.67 -43.14 49.34
C ASN A 159 25.93 -42.88 48.50
N GLU A 160 27.05 -43.54 48.79
CA GLU A 160 28.26 -43.42 47.96
C GLU A 160 28.02 -43.92 46.54
N ASN A 161 27.38 -45.08 46.36
CA ASN A 161 27.03 -45.57 45.02
C ASN A 161 26.14 -44.58 44.26
N LEU A 162 25.07 -44.07 44.89
CA LEU A 162 24.19 -43.08 44.27
C LEU A 162 24.93 -41.78 43.89
N ARG A 163 25.89 -41.36 44.71
CA ARG A 163 26.73 -40.21 44.41
C ARG A 163 27.61 -40.46 43.18
N THR A 164 28.27 -41.61 43.10
CA THR A 164 29.10 -41.98 41.94
C THR A 164 28.27 -42.12 40.66
N ASP A 165 27.06 -42.70 40.74
CA ASP A 165 26.17 -42.80 39.59
C ASP A 165 25.67 -41.43 39.12
N LYS A 166 25.38 -40.53 40.08
CA LYS A 166 25.02 -39.14 39.78
C LYS A 166 26.17 -38.42 39.06
N GLU A 167 27.38 -38.45 39.61
CA GLU A 167 28.58 -37.82 39.01
C GLU A 167 28.85 -38.38 37.60
N ARG A 168 28.67 -39.68 37.40
CA ARG A 168 28.81 -40.32 36.08
C ARG A 168 27.73 -39.85 35.09
N LEU A 169 26.48 -39.72 35.52
CA LEU A 169 25.40 -39.23 34.67
C LEU A 169 25.58 -37.75 34.32
N GLU A 170 25.98 -36.92 35.28
CA GLU A 170 26.29 -35.50 35.05
C GLU A 170 27.39 -35.35 34.00
N SER A 171 28.50 -36.08 34.13
CA SER A 171 29.59 -36.07 33.14
C SER A 171 29.13 -36.51 31.74
N ARG A 172 28.27 -37.53 31.63
CA ARG A 172 27.72 -37.96 30.32
C ARG A 172 26.83 -36.89 29.70
N TYR A 173 25.97 -36.26 30.49
CA TYR A 173 25.09 -35.20 29.98
C TYR A 173 25.87 -33.95 29.57
N GLU A 174 26.93 -33.60 30.31
CA GLU A 174 27.83 -32.51 29.92
C GLU A 174 28.53 -32.80 28.58
N GLU A 175 29.00 -34.02 28.36
CA GLU A 175 29.57 -34.45 27.08
C GLU A 175 28.55 -34.41 25.94
N GLU A 176 27.32 -34.92 26.17
CA GLU A 176 26.24 -34.89 25.17
C GLU A 176 25.85 -33.45 24.80
N ILE A 177 25.74 -32.56 25.79
CA ILE A 177 25.48 -31.13 25.56
C ILE A 177 26.62 -30.51 24.76
N HIS A 178 27.88 -30.76 25.12
CA HIS A 178 29.03 -30.20 24.42
C HIS A 178 29.10 -30.69 22.96
N GLN A 179 28.84 -31.97 22.72
CA GLN A 179 28.80 -32.53 21.36
C GLN A 179 27.67 -31.91 20.53
N GLN A 180 26.47 -31.74 21.11
CA GLN A 180 25.36 -31.09 20.41
C GLN A 180 25.64 -29.61 20.10
N LEU A 181 26.22 -28.87 21.04
CA LEU A 181 26.60 -27.47 20.84
C LEU A 181 27.65 -27.34 19.73
N GLU A 182 28.67 -28.21 19.73
CA GLU A 182 29.72 -28.19 18.71
C GLU A 182 29.17 -28.58 17.33
N SER A 183 28.32 -29.62 17.26
CA SER A 183 27.65 -30.01 16.02
C SER A 183 26.78 -28.88 15.46
N HIS A 184 25.98 -28.24 16.31
CA HIS A 184 25.13 -27.13 15.90
C HIS A 184 25.96 -25.91 15.45
N SER A 185 27.04 -25.59 16.17
CA SER A 185 27.94 -24.50 15.78
C SER A 185 28.58 -24.74 14.42
N ARG A 186 28.99 -25.99 14.12
CA ARG A 186 29.52 -26.36 12.80
C ARG A 186 28.47 -26.24 11.70
N GLU A 187 27.25 -26.74 11.94
CA GLU A 187 26.14 -26.62 10.97
C GLU A 187 25.81 -25.15 10.65
N VAL A 188 25.81 -24.27 11.64
CA VAL A 188 25.58 -22.84 11.44
C VAL A 188 26.69 -22.24 10.57
N GLN A 189 27.95 -22.51 10.88
CA GLN A 189 29.09 -22.01 10.11
C GLN A 189 29.10 -22.54 8.66
N GLU A 190 28.77 -23.81 8.45
CA GLU A 190 28.63 -24.40 7.11
C GLU A 190 27.48 -23.77 6.32
N ARG A 191 26.33 -23.52 6.97
CA ARG A 191 25.21 -22.80 6.34
C ARG A 191 25.61 -21.39 5.95
N GLU A 192 26.23 -20.63 6.84
CA GLU A 192 26.69 -19.26 6.60
C GLU A 192 27.69 -19.18 5.44
N THR A 193 28.69 -20.07 5.43
CA THR A 193 29.69 -20.13 4.34
C THR A 193 29.05 -20.52 3.01
N THR A 194 28.11 -21.47 3.01
CA THR A 194 27.37 -21.86 1.80
C THR A 194 26.50 -20.72 1.27
N THR A 195 25.79 -20.00 2.15
CA THR A 195 24.97 -18.85 1.75
C THR A 195 25.83 -17.69 1.24
N ASN A 196 26.95 -17.40 1.90
CA ASN A 196 27.88 -16.36 1.47
C ASN A 196 28.49 -16.69 0.11
N THR A 197 28.89 -17.93 -0.12
CA THR A 197 29.42 -18.37 -1.43
C THR A 197 28.38 -18.21 -2.54
N LYS A 198 27.11 -18.60 -2.28
CA LYS A 198 26.02 -18.39 -3.24
C LYS A 198 25.75 -16.91 -3.50
N LEU A 199 25.74 -16.08 -2.46
CA LEU A 199 25.54 -14.64 -2.59
C LEU A 199 26.65 -13.98 -3.42
N MET A 200 27.91 -14.35 -3.18
CA MET A 200 29.04 -13.88 -3.98
C MET A 200 28.90 -14.25 -5.46
N GLY A 201 28.52 -15.51 -5.75
CA GLY A 201 28.28 -15.95 -7.12
C GLY A 201 27.13 -15.22 -7.82
N GLU A 202 26.04 -14.93 -7.11
CA GLU A 202 24.93 -14.11 -7.65
C GLU A 202 25.36 -12.65 -7.86
N TYR A 203 26.20 -12.11 -6.97
CA TYR A 203 26.74 -10.76 -7.12
C TYR A 203 27.67 -10.64 -8.35
N GLU A 204 28.53 -11.63 -8.58
CA GLU A 204 29.38 -11.70 -9.79
C GLU A 204 28.52 -11.76 -11.06
N LYS A 205 27.50 -12.63 -11.12
CA LYS A 205 26.56 -12.70 -12.24
C LYS A 205 25.83 -11.37 -12.47
N TYR A 206 25.41 -10.71 -11.39
CA TYR A 206 24.76 -9.40 -11.48
C TYR A 206 25.70 -8.34 -12.07
N GLN A 207 26.96 -8.30 -11.60
CA GLN A 207 27.96 -7.39 -12.15
C GLN A 207 28.24 -7.66 -13.65
N GLU A 208 28.37 -8.93 -14.04
CA GLU A 208 28.54 -9.31 -15.45
C GLU A 208 27.34 -8.88 -16.30
N LEU A 209 26.12 -9.12 -15.82
CA LEU A 209 24.90 -8.72 -16.52
C LEU A 209 24.79 -7.20 -16.63
N GLN A 210 25.12 -6.47 -15.57
CA GLN A 210 25.14 -5.00 -15.56
C GLN A 210 26.16 -4.46 -16.57
N ALA A 211 27.38 -4.99 -16.58
CA ALA A 211 28.40 -4.61 -17.55
C ALA A 211 27.97 -4.94 -18.99
N ARG A 212 27.36 -6.10 -19.22
CA ARG A 212 26.82 -6.49 -20.53
C ARG A 212 25.70 -5.55 -20.98
N SER A 213 24.80 -5.17 -20.07
CA SER A 213 23.72 -4.23 -20.36
C SER A 213 24.24 -2.85 -20.72
N GLN A 214 25.24 -2.34 -20.00
CA GLN A 214 25.89 -1.06 -20.29
C GLN A 214 26.56 -1.07 -21.67
N ARG A 215 27.37 -2.10 -21.97
CA ARG A 215 28.00 -2.24 -23.29
C ARG A 215 26.97 -2.29 -24.42
N LEU A 216 25.88 -3.04 -24.23
CA LEU A 216 24.82 -3.13 -25.22
C LEU A 216 24.13 -1.78 -25.42
N GLN A 217 23.90 -1.01 -24.35
CA GLN A 217 23.35 0.33 -24.43
C GLN A 217 24.28 1.28 -25.18
N GLU A 218 25.57 1.29 -24.86
CA GLU A 218 26.59 2.08 -25.55
C GLU A 218 26.67 1.73 -27.06
N ASP A 219 26.58 0.43 -27.40
CA ASP A 219 26.54 -0.03 -28.78
C ASP A 219 25.31 0.50 -29.54
N TYR A 220 24.13 0.45 -28.91
CA TYR A 220 22.90 0.98 -29.51
C TYR A 220 22.92 2.49 -29.66
N GLU A 221 23.39 3.23 -28.65
CA GLU A 221 23.53 4.69 -28.72
C GLU A 221 24.49 5.10 -29.84
N ARG A 222 25.61 4.40 -29.98
CA ARG A 222 26.55 4.61 -31.08
C ARG A 222 25.93 4.34 -32.44
N GLN A 223 25.22 3.21 -32.61
CA GLN A 223 24.53 2.92 -33.87
C GLN A 223 23.48 3.97 -34.20
N LEU A 224 22.75 4.46 -33.20
CA LEU A 224 21.76 5.51 -33.38
C LEU A 224 22.42 6.80 -33.86
N GLN A 225 23.52 7.21 -33.21
CA GLN A 225 24.27 8.41 -33.59
C GLN A 225 24.86 8.29 -35.00
N GLU A 226 25.47 7.16 -35.35
CA GLU A 226 26.02 6.93 -36.69
C GLU A 226 24.93 7.02 -37.77
N MET A 227 23.74 6.49 -37.50
CA MET A 227 22.59 6.58 -38.39
C MET A 227 22.02 8.00 -38.48
N GLU A 228 21.98 8.75 -37.37
CA GLU A 228 21.57 10.15 -37.34
C GLU A 228 22.55 11.03 -38.14
N ASP A 229 23.85 10.89 -37.92
CA ASP A 229 24.91 11.60 -38.65
C ASP A 229 24.86 11.29 -40.15
N ALA A 230 24.66 10.01 -40.51
CA ALA A 230 24.52 9.60 -41.91
C ALA A 230 23.26 10.20 -42.56
N ARG A 231 22.13 10.21 -41.83
CA ARG A 231 20.89 10.83 -42.30
C ARG A 231 21.06 12.34 -42.46
N GLU A 232 21.72 13.00 -41.53
CA GLU A 232 21.96 14.44 -41.58
C GLU A 232 22.85 14.81 -42.78
N LYS A 233 23.95 14.08 -42.99
CA LYS A 233 24.81 14.27 -44.17
C LYS A 233 24.03 14.08 -45.48
N ALA A 234 23.23 13.03 -45.59
CA ALA A 234 22.41 12.79 -46.78
C ALA A 234 21.38 13.91 -47.02
N LEU A 235 20.76 14.44 -45.96
CA LEU A 235 19.85 15.57 -46.04
C LEU A 235 20.57 16.86 -46.45
N GLN A 236 21.75 17.13 -45.91
CA GLN A 236 22.57 18.28 -46.30
C GLN A 236 22.96 18.18 -47.77
N GLU A 237 23.52 17.05 -48.23
CA GLU A 237 23.88 16.83 -49.63
C GLU A 237 22.70 17.01 -50.59
N LEU A 238 21.53 16.49 -50.21
CA LEU A 238 20.30 16.64 -51.00
C LEU A 238 19.82 18.09 -51.05
N THR A 239 19.88 18.79 -49.91
CA THR A 239 19.52 20.21 -49.80
C THR A 239 20.44 21.06 -50.67
N GLU A 240 21.74 20.90 -50.55
CA GLU A 240 22.74 21.60 -51.38
C GLU A 240 22.57 21.31 -52.87
N HIS A 241 22.24 20.07 -53.24
CA HIS A 241 21.96 19.71 -54.63
C HIS A 241 20.74 20.46 -55.18
N TYR A 242 19.64 20.53 -54.42
CA TYR A 242 18.45 21.25 -54.86
C TYR A 242 18.60 22.77 -54.81
N GLU A 243 19.33 23.32 -53.85
CA GLU A 243 19.67 24.74 -53.80
C GLU A 243 20.51 25.15 -55.02
N ARG A 244 21.54 24.35 -55.37
CA ARG A 244 22.32 24.56 -56.61
C ARG A 244 21.43 24.53 -57.84
N LYS A 245 20.56 23.53 -57.97
CA LYS A 245 19.64 23.41 -59.11
C LYS A 245 18.65 24.57 -59.18
N LEU A 246 18.16 25.06 -58.04
CA LEU A 246 17.26 26.20 -57.96
C LEU A 246 17.98 27.49 -58.33
N HIS A 247 19.22 27.67 -57.89
CA HIS A 247 20.08 28.78 -58.28
C HIS A 247 20.37 28.78 -59.79
N GLU A 248 20.75 27.63 -60.37
CA GLU A 248 20.95 27.49 -61.82
C GLU A 248 19.69 27.83 -62.61
N LYS A 249 18.51 27.35 -62.16
CA LYS A 249 17.23 27.69 -62.79
C LYS A 249 16.88 29.16 -62.63
N GLY A 250 17.21 29.78 -61.50
CA GLY A 250 17.10 31.22 -61.27
C GLY A 250 17.92 32.00 -62.30
N ILE A 251 19.21 31.68 -62.46
CA ILE A 251 20.08 32.31 -63.46
C ILE A 251 19.51 32.15 -64.88
N MET A 252 18.96 30.99 -65.22
CA MET A 252 18.38 30.76 -66.54
C MET A 252 17.11 31.60 -66.77
N LEU A 253 16.28 31.77 -65.74
CA LEU A 253 15.10 32.64 -65.80
C LEU A 253 15.50 34.11 -65.93
N ASP A 254 16.51 34.57 -65.19
CA ASP A 254 17.01 35.94 -65.27
C ASP A 254 17.56 36.24 -66.66
N LYS A 255 18.37 35.33 -67.22
CA LYS A 255 18.85 35.44 -68.61
C LYS A 255 17.70 35.49 -69.61
N GLY A 256 16.71 34.61 -69.48
CA GLY A 256 15.54 34.61 -70.36
C GLY A 256 14.70 35.89 -70.24
N ALA A 257 14.57 36.44 -69.04
CA ALA A 257 13.88 37.71 -68.81
C ALA A 257 14.65 38.89 -69.41
N ASP A 258 15.97 38.91 -69.30
CA ASP A 258 16.82 39.93 -69.92
C ASP A 258 16.79 39.85 -71.45
N ASP A 259 16.80 38.64 -72.03
CA ASP A 259 16.68 38.45 -73.48
C ASP A 259 15.29 38.89 -73.98
N LEU A 260 14.21 38.56 -73.25
CA LEU A 260 12.87 39.04 -73.57
C LEU A 260 12.79 40.58 -73.51
N ARG A 261 13.40 41.20 -72.50
CA ARG A 261 13.47 42.67 -72.38
C ARG A 261 14.24 43.29 -73.54
N LYS A 262 15.33 42.68 -73.99
CA LYS A 262 16.08 43.15 -75.18
C LYS A 262 15.22 43.04 -76.44
N GLN A 263 14.57 41.90 -76.66
CA GLN A 263 13.67 41.71 -77.81
C GLN A 263 12.51 42.69 -77.79
N GLN A 264 11.93 43.00 -76.62
CA GLN A 264 10.90 44.02 -76.49
C GLN A 264 11.41 45.40 -76.90
N ARG A 265 12.59 45.82 -76.42
CA ARG A 265 13.20 47.10 -76.81
C ARG A 265 13.50 47.17 -78.30
N GLU A 266 14.07 46.11 -78.87
CA GLU A 266 14.35 46.02 -80.31
C GLU A 266 13.05 46.11 -81.12
N ALA A 267 11.98 45.42 -80.70
CA ALA A 267 10.68 45.48 -81.35
C ALA A 267 10.03 46.88 -81.25
N GLU A 268 10.12 47.54 -80.10
CA GLU A 268 9.64 48.91 -79.89
C GLU A 268 10.39 49.90 -80.80
N GLU A 269 11.70 49.74 -80.97
CA GLU A 269 12.52 50.61 -81.83
C GLU A 269 12.24 50.37 -83.32
N ILE A 270 12.08 49.11 -83.74
CA ILE A 270 11.64 48.78 -85.10
C ILE A 270 10.25 49.35 -85.37
N GLN A 271 9.33 49.23 -84.40
CA GLN A 271 7.99 49.81 -84.53
C GLN A 271 8.06 51.32 -84.71
N ARG A 272 8.87 52.02 -83.91
CA ARG A 272 9.05 53.48 -84.05
C ARG A 272 9.60 53.85 -85.43
N GLN A 273 10.62 53.14 -85.92
CA GLN A 273 11.19 53.38 -87.25
C GLN A 273 10.15 53.17 -88.35
N MET A 274 9.36 52.10 -88.27
CA MET A 274 8.26 51.86 -89.21
C MET A 274 7.20 52.96 -89.13
N GLU A 275 6.82 53.41 -87.94
CA GLU A 275 5.87 54.52 -87.76
C GLU A 275 6.41 55.81 -88.41
N GLU A 276 7.66 56.16 -88.16
CA GLU A 276 8.32 57.34 -88.77
C GLU A 276 8.40 57.24 -90.31
N ASP A 277 8.75 56.08 -90.86
CA ASP A 277 8.78 55.84 -92.30
C ASP A 277 7.37 55.94 -92.90
N THR A 278 6.36 55.34 -92.25
CA THR A 278 4.97 55.43 -92.72
C THR A 278 4.44 56.86 -92.68
N ASP A 279 4.77 57.64 -91.65
CA ASP A 279 4.39 59.05 -91.56
C ASP A 279 5.07 59.88 -92.66
N GLN A 280 6.33 59.61 -92.98
CA GLN A 280 7.03 60.23 -94.10
C GLN A 280 6.38 59.87 -95.45
N GLU A 281 6.02 58.61 -95.66
CA GLU A 281 5.30 58.17 -96.85
C GLU A 281 3.94 58.87 -96.98
N ILE A 282 3.17 58.96 -95.89
CA ILE A 282 1.89 59.68 -95.84
C ILE A 282 2.08 61.15 -96.19
N LEU A 283 3.09 61.81 -95.62
CA LEU A 283 3.42 63.21 -95.92
C LEU A 283 3.82 63.39 -97.39
N ALA A 284 4.63 62.49 -97.94
CA ALA A 284 5.03 62.52 -99.34
C ALA A 284 3.81 62.33 -100.27
N LEU A 285 2.92 61.39 -99.94
CA LEU A 285 1.68 61.13 -100.68
C LEU A 285 0.76 62.35 -100.63
N LYS A 286 0.59 62.94 -99.44
CA LYS A 286 -0.21 64.17 -99.24
C LYS A 286 0.34 65.32 -100.07
N ASN A 287 1.65 65.57 -100.02
CA ASN A 287 2.31 66.61 -100.81
C ASN A 287 2.14 66.36 -102.32
N HIS A 288 2.23 65.10 -102.77
CA HIS A 288 2.03 64.75 -104.17
C HIS A 288 0.60 65.06 -104.63
N TYR A 289 -0.41 64.67 -103.85
CA TYR A 289 -1.82 64.93 -104.16
C TYR A 289 -2.18 66.42 -104.04
N GLU A 290 -1.62 67.16 -103.08
CA GLU A 290 -1.78 68.62 -103.00
C GLU A 290 -1.20 69.32 -104.23
N ARG A 291 -0.04 68.87 -104.73
CA ARG A 291 0.56 69.39 -105.97
C ARG A 291 -0.31 69.11 -107.18
N GLN A 292 -0.79 67.86 -107.33
CA GLN A 292 -1.70 67.50 -108.42
C GLN A 292 -3.00 68.30 -108.36
N LEU A 293 -3.56 68.50 -107.17
CA LEU A 293 -4.77 69.32 -106.99
C LEU A 293 -4.51 70.76 -107.41
N HIS A 294 -3.36 71.33 -107.06
CA HIS A 294 -2.99 72.69 -107.45
C HIS A 294 -2.82 72.83 -108.97
N GLU A 295 -2.14 71.87 -109.62
CA GLU A 295 -2.00 71.82 -111.07
C GLU A 295 -3.36 71.70 -111.78
N GLN A 296 -4.25 70.84 -111.29
CA GLN A 296 -5.60 70.70 -111.81
C GLN A 296 -6.43 71.98 -111.62
N CYS A 297 -6.26 72.71 -110.51
CA CYS A 297 -6.88 74.01 -110.31
C CYS A 297 -6.39 75.05 -111.34
N ASP A 298 -5.09 75.09 -111.62
CA ASP A 298 -4.50 75.99 -112.61
C ASP A 298 -4.94 75.65 -114.04
N GLU A 299 -5.01 74.36 -114.38
CA GLU A 299 -5.60 73.89 -115.64
C GLU A 299 -7.07 74.26 -115.75
N ASN A 300 -7.86 74.09 -114.67
CA ASN A 300 -9.26 74.48 -114.65
C ASN A 300 -9.41 75.99 -114.87
N LEU A 301 -8.56 76.81 -114.25
CA LEU A 301 -8.50 78.26 -114.45
C LEU A 301 -8.22 78.63 -115.91
N LYS A 302 -7.25 77.96 -116.56
CA LYS A 302 -6.95 78.12 -117.99
C LYS A 302 -8.14 77.74 -118.87
N LEU A 303 -8.73 76.57 -118.64
CA LEU A 303 -9.91 76.10 -119.37
C LEU A 303 -11.10 77.06 -119.19
N ARG A 304 -11.27 77.66 -118.01
CA ARG A 304 -12.28 78.69 -117.75
C ARG A 304 -12.02 79.96 -118.56
N GLY A 305 -10.75 80.38 -118.67
CA GLY A 305 -10.31 81.47 -119.54
C GLY A 305 -10.61 81.19 -121.02
N ASP A 306 -10.22 80.01 -121.51
CA ASP A 306 -10.45 79.57 -122.88
C ASP A 306 -11.95 79.46 -123.19
N THR A 307 -12.75 78.95 -122.25
CA THR A 307 -14.21 78.89 -122.37
C THR A 307 -14.80 80.31 -122.45
N GLY A 308 -14.26 81.28 -121.71
CA GLY A 308 -14.65 82.68 -121.80
C GLY A 308 -14.36 83.30 -123.17
N ILE A 309 -13.22 82.95 -123.78
CA ILE A 309 -12.83 83.39 -125.13
C ILE A 309 -13.73 82.73 -126.18
N LEU A 310 -13.95 81.42 -126.09
CA LEU A 310 -14.83 80.67 -126.98
C LEU A 310 -16.26 81.19 -126.94
N LYS A 311 -16.79 81.52 -125.75
CA LYS A 311 -18.14 82.07 -125.60
C LYS A 311 -18.28 83.42 -126.33
N LYS A 312 -17.31 84.33 -126.20
CA LYS A 312 -17.27 85.58 -126.97
C LYS A 312 -17.22 85.34 -128.48
N LYS A 313 -16.51 84.30 -128.91
CA LYS A 313 -16.39 83.93 -130.33
C LYS A 313 -17.70 83.35 -130.88
N VAL A 314 -18.42 82.56 -130.08
CA VAL A 314 -19.77 82.06 -130.40
C VAL A 314 -20.76 83.21 -130.51
N ASP A 315 -20.75 84.17 -129.57
CA ASP A 315 -21.64 85.34 -129.62
C ASP A 315 -21.41 86.19 -130.89
N SER A 316 -20.16 86.37 -131.31
CA SER A 316 -19.79 87.07 -132.56
C SER A 316 -20.33 86.35 -133.80
N LEU A 317 -20.09 85.04 -133.91
CA LEU A 317 -20.58 84.23 -135.02
C LEU A 317 -22.11 84.16 -135.06
N GLN A 318 -22.77 84.17 -133.90
CA GLN A 318 -24.23 84.22 -133.81
C GLN A 318 -24.80 85.55 -134.33
N GLY A 319 -24.07 86.67 -134.15
CA GLY A 319 -24.37 87.97 -134.75
C GLY A 319 -24.31 87.93 -136.27
N GLU A 320 -23.22 87.41 -136.83
CA GLU A 320 -23.03 87.26 -138.29
C GLU A 320 -24.10 86.33 -138.92
N ILE A 321 -24.45 85.23 -138.25
CA ILE A 321 -25.51 84.31 -138.70
C ILE A 321 -26.87 85.02 -138.81
N ASN A 322 -27.18 85.94 -137.88
CA ASN A 322 -28.45 86.65 -137.90
C ASN A 322 -28.52 87.67 -139.05
N GLU A 323 -27.42 88.36 -139.37
CA GLU A 323 -27.33 89.25 -140.53
C GLU A 323 -27.46 88.48 -141.86
N LEU A 324 -26.76 87.34 -141.99
CA LEU A 324 -26.86 86.47 -143.16
C LEU A 324 -28.27 85.88 -143.34
N LYS A 325 -28.94 85.49 -142.26
CA LYS A 325 -30.35 85.04 -142.31
C LYS A 325 -31.29 86.15 -142.78
N GLY A 326 -31.04 87.41 -142.37
CA GLY A 326 -31.78 88.58 -142.86
C GLY A 326 -31.65 88.75 -144.38
N SER A 327 -30.42 88.67 -144.88
CA SER A 327 -30.13 88.78 -146.32
C SER A 327 -30.75 87.65 -147.15
N ILE A 328 -30.70 86.41 -146.65
CA ILE A 328 -31.31 85.24 -147.31
C ILE A 328 -32.84 85.39 -147.46
N ASN A 329 -33.52 85.96 -146.45
CA ASN A 329 -34.97 86.14 -146.52
C ASN A 329 -35.40 87.20 -147.54
N GLN A 330 -34.62 88.28 -147.71
CA GLN A 330 -34.88 89.28 -148.76
C GLN A 330 -34.74 88.66 -150.16
N LEU A 331 -33.63 87.95 -150.40
CA LEU A 331 -33.40 87.25 -151.68
C LEU A 331 -34.49 86.21 -151.98
N LYS A 332 -34.98 85.47 -150.98
CA LYS A 332 -36.09 84.51 -151.16
C LYS A 332 -37.40 85.17 -151.60
N GLN A 333 -37.72 86.37 -151.11
CA GLN A 333 -38.92 87.09 -151.55
C GLN A 333 -38.80 87.57 -153.00
N GLU A 334 -37.59 87.98 -153.44
CA GLU A 334 -37.33 88.37 -154.82
C GLU A 334 -37.42 87.19 -155.80
N VAL A 335 -36.86 86.02 -155.42
CA VAL A 335 -36.96 84.79 -156.22
C VAL A 335 -38.43 84.41 -156.44
N LYS A 336 -39.25 84.43 -155.38
CA LYS A 336 -40.67 84.07 -155.46
C LYS A 336 -41.47 85.01 -156.39
N LYS A 337 -41.14 86.29 -156.43
CA LYS A 337 -41.74 87.26 -157.38
C LYS A 337 -41.33 86.96 -158.82
N ARG A 338 -40.06 86.64 -159.07
CA ARG A 338 -39.56 86.32 -160.42
C ARG A 338 -40.11 85.00 -160.95
N GLU A 339 -40.28 83.98 -160.10
CA GLU A 339 -40.91 82.71 -160.48
C GLU A 339 -42.38 82.87 -160.90
N GLY A 340 -43.14 83.76 -160.25
CA GLY A 340 -44.51 84.08 -160.66
C GLY A 340 -44.60 84.67 -162.06
N ILE A 341 -43.64 85.53 -162.44
CA ILE A 341 -43.56 86.16 -163.76
C ILE A 341 -43.15 85.14 -164.84
N ILE A 342 -42.23 84.21 -164.50
CA ILE A 342 -41.79 83.16 -165.44
C ILE A 342 -42.93 82.20 -165.78
N ASN A 343 -43.78 81.85 -164.83
CA ASN A 343 -44.90 80.94 -165.08
C ASN A 343 -45.99 81.56 -165.96
N SER A 344 -46.28 82.86 -165.86
CA SER A 344 -47.25 83.50 -166.76
C SER A 344 -46.74 83.51 -168.21
N LEU A 345 -45.47 83.87 -168.41
CA LEU A 345 -44.84 83.91 -169.73
C LEU A 345 -44.71 82.52 -170.37
N ARG A 346 -44.54 81.45 -169.57
CA ARG A 346 -44.54 80.08 -170.08
C ARG A 346 -45.91 79.65 -170.62
N ASN A 347 -47.00 80.01 -169.93
CA ASN A 347 -48.35 79.71 -170.41
C ASN A 347 -48.68 80.44 -171.73
N ASP A 348 -48.20 81.67 -171.90
CA ASP A 348 -48.38 82.42 -173.15
C ASP A 348 -47.61 81.78 -174.33
N ILE A 349 -46.41 81.25 -174.08
CA ILE A 349 -45.62 80.52 -175.09
C ILE A 349 -46.30 79.19 -175.47
N GLU A 350 -46.91 78.49 -174.51
CA GLU A 350 -47.64 77.25 -174.75
C GLU A 350 -48.92 77.48 -175.57
N GLY A 351 -49.56 78.64 -175.42
CA GLY A 351 -50.66 79.09 -176.29
C GLY A 351 -50.22 79.35 -177.73
N MET A 352 -49.16 80.15 -177.93
CA MET A 352 -48.69 80.49 -179.28
C MET A 352 -48.15 79.29 -180.07
N LYS A 353 -47.57 78.29 -179.39
CA LYS A 353 -47.09 77.07 -180.04
C LYS A 353 -48.23 76.19 -180.58
N LYS A 354 -49.38 76.15 -179.92
CA LYS A 354 -50.57 75.44 -180.44
C LYS A 354 -51.14 76.10 -181.69
N GLU A 355 -51.15 77.44 -181.74
CA GLU A 355 -51.59 78.19 -182.93
C GLU A 355 -50.66 77.99 -184.15
N ILE A 356 -49.34 77.84 -183.92
CA ILE A 356 -48.38 77.57 -185.00
C ILE A 356 -48.58 76.15 -185.55
N GLN A 357 -48.79 75.16 -184.68
CA GLN A 357 -48.98 73.77 -185.10
C GLN A 357 -50.25 73.60 -185.97
N GLU A 358 -51.36 74.23 -185.60
CA GLU A 358 -52.60 74.18 -186.38
C GLU A 358 -52.46 74.87 -187.75
N ARG A 359 -51.61 75.90 -187.87
CA ARG A 359 -51.27 76.53 -189.15
C ARG A 359 -50.37 75.66 -190.03
N ASP A 360 -49.41 74.95 -189.43
CA ASP A 360 -48.54 74.01 -190.16
C ASP A 360 -49.33 72.79 -190.70
N ASP A 361 -50.31 72.29 -189.93
CA ASP A 361 -51.23 71.24 -190.38
C ASP A 361 -52.07 71.69 -191.58
N THR A 362 -52.44 72.98 -191.65
CA THR A 362 -53.17 73.55 -192.79
C THR A 362 -52.29 73.78 -194.03
N ILE A 363 -50.97 73.95 -193.84
CA ILE A 363 -49.99 74.18 -194.92
C ILE A 363 -49.57 72.84 -195.56
N ASN A 364 -49.45 71.77 -194.78
CA ASN A 364 -49.14 70.44 -195.33
C ASN A 364 -50.26 69.88 -196.21
N ASP A 365 -51.53 70.09 -195.84
CA ASP A 365 -52.68 69.70 -196.68
C ASP A 365 -52.71 70.44 -198.03
N LYS A 366 -52.20 71.67 -198.09
CA LYS A 366 -52.11 72.45 -199.34
C LYS A 366 -50.89 72.11 -200.19
N ASN A 367 -49.77 71.72 -199.60
CA ASN A 367 -48.52 71.50 -200.34
C ASN A 367 -48.44 70.15 -201.05
N LEU A 368 -49.09 69.09 -200.57
CA LEU A 368 -49.09 67.80 -201.30
C LEU A 368 -50.16 67.71 -202.39
N PHE A 369 -51.23 68.52 -202.34
CA PHE A 369 -52.11 68.74 -203.49
C PHE A 369 -51.35 69.41 -204.67
N VAL A 370 -50.27 70.15 -204.37
CA VAL A 370 -49.45 70.89 -205.35
C VAL A 370 -48.21 70.10 -205.81
N PHE A 371 -47.63 69.22 -204.99
CA PHE A 371 -46.37 68.52 -205.31
C PHE A 371 -46.52 67.27 -206.19
N SER A 372 -47.41 67.21 -207.17
CA SER A 372 -47.11 66.49 -208.44
C SER A 372 -48.34 66.28 -209.34
N PHE A 373 -49.20 67.30 -209.37
CA PHE A 373 -49.70 67.85 -210.64
C PHE A 373 -48.55 68.39 -211.56
N ARG A 374 -47.28 68.17 -211.20
CA ARG A 374 -46.06 68.68 -211.83
C ARG A 374 -45.04 67.58 -212.19
N LYS A 375 -45.52 66.35 -212.43
CA LYS A 375 -44.79 65.34 -213.22
C LYS A 375 -45.69 64.83 -214.36
N SER A 376 -45.98 65.78 -215.24
CA SER A 376 -46.04 65.53 -216.69
C SER A 376 -47.31 64.92 -217.26
N ALA A 377 -48.40 65.70 -217.23
CA ALA A 377 -48.95 66.12 -218.52
C ALA A 377 -47.94 67.13 -219.10
N PHE A 378 -47.46 66.93 -220.34
CA PHE A 378 -48.20 67.49 -221.46
C PHE A 378 -48.53 68.96 -221.13
N MET A 379 -47.60 69.85 -221.39
CA MET A 379 -47.29 70.39 -222.72
C MET A 379 -47.71 71.85 -222.64
N ILE A 380 -46.79 72.72 -223.02
CA ILE A 380 -46.96 74.14 -223.34
C ILE A 380 -46.82 75.07 -222.13
#